data_AF-A0A2N2D5W1-F1
#
_entry.id   AF-A0A2N2D5W1-F1
#
_cell.length_a   1.000
_cell.length_b   1.000
_cell.length_c   1.000
_cell.angle_alpha   90.00
_cell.angle_beta   90.00
_cell.angle_gamma   90.00
#
_symmetry.space_group_name_H-M   'P 1'
#
loop_
_entity.id
_entity.type
_entity.pdbx_description
1 polymer ?
#
loop_
_entity_poly.entity_id
_entity_poly.type
_entity_poly.pdbx_seq_one_letter_code
_entity_poly.pdbx_strand_id
1 'polypeptide(L)'
;MKYFILNGPSAAGKTVLLDFLLHNNDDFLEPIISFTTRPPRSGERYGKDYYFISSDQYLALQKADQIVEQIKYLDYMYGVTRNELKRVENTGKNGIAIMTLEGIRILKQNVGYQKVISIFIYRDLSAILKTINDLNISSSEAGQRFEMAKLEMHDLPTCDHVVYNISSIADATDQLIGIVKKEINSQALEKDIKPGQKYKHFSGEVFEIVIDLVENTETLSPMVIYRNIKTDQLYARPYELFCGKKEWPNALNGPVNRFELI
;
A
#
# COMPACT_ATOMS: atom_id res chain seq x y z
N MET A 1 13.59 -1.65 -5.51
CA MET A 1 12.26 -1.38 -6.09
C MET A 1 11.22 -1.48 -4.99
N LYS A 2 10.27 -0.55 -4.97
CA LYS A 2 9.08 -0.56 -4.11
C LYS A 2 7.81 -0.42 -4.97
N TYR A 3 6.68 -0.74 -4.38
CA TYR A 3 5.32 -0.61 -4.91
C TYR A 3 4.57 0.41 -4.06
N PHE A 4 4.27 1.57 -4.63
CA PHE A 4 3.51 2.63 -3.97
C PHE A 4 2.03 2.49 -4.30
N ILE A 5 1.19 2.33 -3.28
CA ILE A 5 -0.22 2.08 -3.47
C ILE A 5 -1.03 3.20 -2.85
N LEU A 6 -1.72 3.97 -3.71
CA LEU A 6 -2.63 5.02 -3.29
C LEU A 6 -3.98 4.38 -2.92
N ASN A 7 -4.33 4.48 -1.64
CA ASN A 7 -5.61 4.06 -1.10
C ASN A 7 -6.40 5.27 -0.62
N GLY A 8 -7.66 5.08 -0.23
CA GLY A 8 -8.52 6.13 0.30
C GLY A 8 -9.88 6.13 -0.37
N PRO A 9 -10.80 6.97 0.11
CA PRO A 9 -12.20 6.88 -0.29
C PRO A 9 -12.43 7.25 -1.76
N SER A 10 -13.53 6.74 -2.31
CA SER A 10 -14.07 7.19 -3.60
C SER A 10 -14.20 8.72 -3.61
N ALA A 11 -13.86 9.34 -4.74
CA ALA A 11 -13.81 10.80 -4.91
C ALA A 11 -12.82 11.59 -4.00
N ALA A 12 -11.85 10.91 -3.37
CA ALA A 12 -10.75 11.57 -2.65
C ALA A 12 -9.71 12.26 -3.56
N GLY A 13 -9.79 12.08 -4.88
CA GLY A 13 -8.85 12.68 -5.84
C GLY A 13 -7.63 11.82 -6.19
N LYS A 14 -7.63 10.51 -5.85
CA LYS A 14 -6.53 9.57 -6.10
C LYS A 14 -6.02 9.57 -7.55
N THR A 15 -6.93 9.43 -8.52
CA THR A 15 -6.57 9.42 -9.95
C THR A 15 -5.93 10.72 -10.39
N VAL A 16 -6.48 11.86 -9.94
CA VAL A 16 -5.94 13.18 -10.25
C VAL A 16 -4.53 13.33 -9.67
N LEU A 17 -4.31 12.95 -8.41
CA LEU A 17 -2.98 12.98 -7.80
C LEU A 17 -1.98 12.05 -8.50
N LEU A 18 -2.41 10.85 -8.88
CA LEU A 18 -1.58 9.92 -9.64
C LEU A 18 -1.16 10.51 -10.98
N ASP A 19 -2.10 11.09 -11.71
CA ASP A 19 -1.81 11.76 -12.98
C ASP A 19 -0.82 12.90 -12.79
N PHE A 20 -1.05 13.80 -11.82
CA PHE A 20 -0.12 14.90 -11.53
C PHE A 20 1.28 14.41 -11.13
N LEU A 21 1.36 13.34 -10.34
CA LEU A 21 2.63 12.75 -9.92
C LEU A 21 3.39 12.19 -11.14
N LEU A 22 2.71 11.43 -12.00
CA LEU A 22 3.32 10.83 -13.19
C LEU A 22 3.74 11.87 -14.22
N HIS A 23 2.97 12.94 -14.42
CA HIS A 23 3.37 14.01 -15.35
C HIS A 23 4.64 14.77 -14.89
N ASN A 24 4.87 14.87 -13.58
CA ASN A 24 5.97 15.65 -13.02
C ASN A 24 7.19 14.80 -12.59
N ASN A 25 7.05 13.47 -12.45
CA ASN A 25 8.08 12.60 -11.86
C ASN A 25 8.08 11.17 -12.46
N ASP A 26 7.99 11.02 -13.79
CA ASP A 26 7.99 9.71 -14.47
C ASP A 26 9.36 8.97 -14.40
N ASP A 27 10.45 9.66 -14.07
CA ASP A 27 11.79 9.07 -14.18
C ASP A 27 12.01 7.84 -13.27
N PHE A 28 11.30 7.75 -12.14
CA PHE A 28 11.50 6.70 -11.13
C PHE A 28 10.23 5.92 -10.76
N LEU A 29 9.10 6.23 -11.40
CA LEU A 29 7.82 5.56 -11.21
C LEU A 29 7.34 4.91 -12.50
N GLU A 30 6.67 3.78 -12.37
CA GLU A 30 6.00 3.10 -13.46
C GLU A 30 4.57 2.74 -13.01
N PRO A 31 3.54 3.19 -13.74
CA PRO A 31 2.15 2.86 -13.41
C PRO A 31 1.90 1.36 -13.51
N ILE A 32 1.16 0.80 -12.54
CA ILE A 32 0.65 -0.57 -12.58
C ILE A 32 -0.79 -0.51 -13.08
N ILE A 33 -1.03 -1.06 -14.27
CA ILE A 33 -2.33 -1.01 -14.94
C ILE A 33 -3.15 -2.24 -14.55
N SER A 34 -4.22 -2.01 -13.81
CA SER A 34 -5.16 -3.07 -13.44
C SER A 34 -6.04 -3.47 -14.63
N PHE A 35 -6.52 -4.71 -14.66
CA PHE A 35 -7.63 -5.07 -15.52
C PHE A 35 -8.97 -4.72 -14.86
N THR A 36 -10.02 -4.62 -15.67
CA THR A 36 -11.40 -4.64 -15.18
C THR A 36 -12.35 -5.33 -16.14
N THR A 37 -13.38 -5.99 -15.62
CA THR A 37 -14.51 -6.52 -16.42
C THR A 37 -15.58 -5.46 -16.71
N ARG A 38 -15.44 -4.25 -16.17
CA ARG A 38 -16.33 -3.13 -16.45
C ARG A 38 -16.11 -2.62 -17.88
N PRO A 39 -17.16 -2.20 -18.60
CA PRO A 39 -16.97 -1.46 -19.84
C PRO A 39 -16.23 -0.13 -19.60
N PRO A 40 -15.37 0.33 -20.53
CA PRO A 40 -14.70 1.62 -20.41
C PRO A 40 -15.71 2.78 -20.34
N ARG A 41 -15.45 3.76 -19.48
CA ARG A 41 -16.18 5.03 -19.44
C ARG A 41 -15.64 5.99 -20.50
N SER A 42 -16.42 7.02 -20.80
CA SER A 42 -16.00 8.10 -21.71
C SER A 42 -14.66 8.69 -21.25
N GLY A 43 -13.66 8.66 -22.13
CA GLY A 43 -12.32 9.20 -21.89
C GLY A 43 -11.31 8.19 -21.34
N GLU A 44 -11.74 7.03 -20.82
CA GLU A 44 -10.82 5.97 -20.40
C GLU A 44 -10.21 5.26 -21.62
N ARG A 45 -8.93 4.90 -21.53
CA ARG A 45 -8.14 4.29 -22.61
C ARG A 45 -7.56 2.95 -22.16
N TYR A 46 -7.69 1.95 -23.03
CA TYR A 46 -7.10 0.63 -22.84
C TYR A 46 -5.58 0.73 -22.70
N GLY A 47 -5.00 0.05 -21.71
CA GLY A 47 -3.56 0.05 -21.48
C GLY A 47 -3.01 1.39 -20.98
N LYS A 48 -3.89 2.28 -20.50
CA LYS A 48 -3.52 3.43 -19.68
C LYS A 48 -4.32 3.43 -18.39
N ASP A 49 -5.64 3.46 -18.50
CA ASP A 49 -6.53 3.54 -17.35
C ASP A 49 -6.78 2.14 -16.78
N TYR A 50 -7.16 1.21 -17.66
CA TYR A 50 -7.30 -0.22 -17.34
C TYR A 50 -7.01 -1.08 -18.57
N TYR A 51 -6.72 -2.35 -18.33
CA TYR A 51 -6.98 -3.41 -19.31
C TYR A 51 -8.45 -3.82 -19.22
N PHE A 52 -9.29 -3.27 -20.11
CA PHE A 52 -10.70 -3.65 -20.20
C PHE A 52 -10.81 -5.03 -20.83
N ILE A 53 -11.25 -6.02 -20.05
CA ILE A 53 -11.33 -7.42 -20.47
C ILE A 53 -12.77 -7.94 -20.36
N SER A 54 -13.10 -8.90 -21.23
CA SER A 54 -14.35 -9.65 -21.15
C SER A 54 -14.35 -10.65 -19.98
N SER A 55 -15.54 -11.11 -19.59
CA SER A 55 -15.70 -12.18 -18.60
C SER A 55 -14.96 -13.46 -19.01
N ASP A 56 -14.95 -13.82 -20.29
CA ASP A 56 -14.24 -15.02 -20.78
C ASP A 56 -12.73 -14.87 -20.65
N GLN A 57 -12.18 -13.69 -20.97
CA GLN A 57 -10.75 -13.40 -20.77
C GLN A 57 -10.39 -13.43 -19.28
N TYR A 58 -11.25 -12.88 -18.42
CA TYR A 58 -11.06 -12.95 -16.97
C TYR A 58 -11.02 -14.42 -16.47
N LEU A 59 -11.97 -15.25 -16.90
CA LEU A 59 -11.99 -16.69 -16.56
C LEU A 59 -10.75 -17.43 -17.09
N ALA A 60 -10.25 -17.06 -18.27
CA ALA A 60 -9.02 -17.62 -18.81
C ALA A 60 -7.79 -17.25 -17.97
N LEU A 61 -7.66 -15.99 -17.54
CA LEU A 61 -6.60 -15.53 -16.65
C LEU A 61 -6.64 -16.26 -15.30
N GLN A 62 -7.84 -16.45 -14.76
CA GLN A 62 -8.04 -17.17 -13.51
C GLN A 62 -7.62 -18.65 -13.63
N LYS A 63 -8.06 -19.35 -14.69
CA LYS A 63 -7.68 -20.74 -14.96
C LYS A 63 -6.16 -20.93 -15.14
N ALA A 64 -5.47 -19.91 -15.62
CA ALA A 64 -4.04 -19.93 -15.88
C ALA A 64 -3.18 -19.43 -14.70
N ASP A 65 -3.79 -19.17 -13.53
CA ASP A 65 -3.13 -18.58 -12.35
C ASP A 65 -2.31 -17.31 -12.67
N GLN A 66 -2.85 -16.47 -13.56
CA GLN A 66 -2.16 -15.24 -14.01
C GLN A 66 -2.52 -14.00 -13.20
N ILE A 67 -3.43 -14.12 -12.22
CA ILE A 67 -3.93 -13.00 -11.42
C ILE A 67 -3.20 -12.97 -10.08
N VAL A 68 -2.56 -11.86 -9.76
CA VAL A 68 -1.87 -11.65 -8.47
C VAL A 68 -2.83 -11.12 -7.43
N GLU A 69 -3.59 -10.10 -7.82
CA GLU A 69 -4.55 -9.41 -6.99
C GLU A 69 -5.89 -9.42 -7.71
N GLN A 70 -6.95 -9.71 -6.95
CA GLN A 70 -8.30 -9.73 -7.47
C GLN A 70 -9.28 -9.24 -6.40
N ILE A 71 -10.05 -8.22 -6.73
CA ILE A 71 -11.14 -7.72 -5.91
C ILE A 71 -12.42 -7.57 -6.72
N LYS A 72 -13.54 -7.68 -6.02
CA LYS A 72 -14.84 -7.25 -6.54
C LYS A 72 -15.12 -5.85 -6.00
N TYR A 73 -15.33 -4.89 -6.89
CA TYR A 73 -15.74 -3.53 -6.52
C TYR A 73 -17.05 -3.20 -7.22
N LEU A 74 -18.10 -2.99 -6.42
CA LEU A 74 -19.49 -3.00 -6.89
C LEU A 74 -19.77 -4.31 -7.65
N ASP A 75 -20.18 -4.24 -8.91
CA ASP A 75 -20.55 -5.42 -9.72
C ASP A 75 -19.43 -5.93 -10.64
N TYR A 76 -18.25 -5.31 -10.63
CA TYR A 76 -17.18 -5.62 -11.57
C TYR A 76 -15.95 -6.16 -10.86
N MET A 77 -15.20 -6.99 -11.58
CA MET A 77 -13.92 -7.52 -11.11
C MET A 77 -12.81 -6.58 -11.54
N TYR A 78 -11.85 -6.38 -10.64
CA TYR A 78 -10.63 -5.64 -10.86
C TYR A 78 -9.46 -6.49 -10.39
N GLY A 79 -8.28 -6.24 -10.94
CA GLY A 79 -7.09 -6.95 -10.47
C GLY A 79 -5.83 -6.61 -11.23
N VAL A 80 -4.71 -7.13 -10.75
CA VAL A 80 -3.40 -7.01 -11.39
C VAL A 80 -2.90 -8.39 -11.81
N THR A 81 -2.36 -8.48 -13.03
CA THR A 81 -1.80 -9.74 -13.54
C THR A 81 -0.33 -9.90 -13.18
N ARG A 82 0.16 -11.15 -13.13
CA ARG A 82 1.59 -11.45 -12.96
C ARG A 82 2.43 -10.82 -14.07
N ASN A 83 1.92 -10.79 -15.30
CA ASN A 83 2.60 -10.18 -16.43
C ASN A 83 2.73 -8.66 -16.27
N GLU A 84 1.72 -8.00 -15.69
CA GLU A 84 1.79 -6.57 -15.43
C GLU A 84 2.86 -6.23 -14.37
N LEU A 85 2.91 -6.98 -13.27
CA LEU A 85 3.99 -6.79 -12.30
C LEU A 85 5.37 -7.01 -12.92
N LYS A 86 5.54 -8.07 -13.72
CA LYS A 86 6.80 -8.31 -14.45
C LYS A 86 7.14 -7.18 -15.42
N ARG A 87 6.15 -6.62 -16.12
CA ARG A 87 6.36 -5.47 -17.01
C ARG A 87 6.94 -4.30 -16.24
N VAL A 88 6.36 -4.00 -15.08
CA VAL A 88 6.78 -2.92 -14.19
C VAL A 88 8.17 -3.20 -13.61
N GLU A 89 8.45 -4.43 -13.18
CA GLU A 89 9.78 -4.84 -12.69
C GLU A 89 10.87 -4.71 -13.76
N ASN A 90 10.56 -5.06 -15.01
CA ASN A 90 11.49 -4.99 -16.13
C ASN A 90 11.89 -3.54 -16.51
N THR A 91 11.16 -2.52 -16.05
CA THR A 91 11.58 -1.12 -16.26
C THR A 91 12.68 -0.68 -15.30
N GLY A 92 12.90 -1.42 -14.21
CA GLY A 92 13.80 -1.03 -13.13
C GLY A 92 13.31 0.14 -12.26
N LYS A 93 12.10 0.68 -12.54
CA LYS A 93 11.47 1.75 -11.76
C LYS A 93 10.65 1.19 -10.60
N ASN A 94 10.11 2.07 -9.75
CA ASN A 94 9.18 1.68 -8.68
C ASN A 94 7.75 1.63 -9.22
N GLY A 95 6.97 0.62 -8.83
CA GLY A 95 5.58 0.52 -9.26
C GLY A 95 4.69 1.51 -8.52
N ILE A 96 3.66 2.06 -9.17
CA ILE A 96 2.63 2.86 -8.51
C ILE A 96 1.22 2.49 -9.01
N ALA A 97 0.27 2.34 -8.08
CA ALA A 97 -1.12 1.98 -8.41
C ALA A 97 -2.13 2.59 -7.45
N ILE A 98 -3.41 2.50 -7.80
CA ILE A 98 -4.53 2.74 -6.89
C ILE A 98 -5.16 1.39 -6.56
N MET A 99 -5.31 1.07 -5.27
CA MET A 99 -5.96 -0.18 -4.83
C MET A 99 -6.80 0.04 -3.57
N THR A 100 -7.76 -0.86 -3.35
CA THR A 100 -8.45 -0.97 -2.06
C THR A 100 -7.51 -1.55 -0.99
N LEU A 101 -7.91 -1.48 0.28
CA LEU A 101 -7.15 -2.07 1.37
C LEU A 101 -6.96 -3.58 1.20
N GLU A 102 -8.00 -4.27 0.72
CA GLU A 102 -7.93 -5.69 0.40
C GLU A 102 -6.90 -5.98 -0.70
N GLY A 103 -6.88 -5.18 -1.77
CA GLY A 103 -5.89 -5.30 -2.84
C GLY A 103 -4.45 -5.08 -2.33
N ILE A 104 -4.24 -4.09 -1.45
CA ILE A 104 -2.95 -3.88 -0.79
C ILE A 104 -2.50 -5.13 -0.01
N ARG A 105 -3.41 -5.74 0.75
CA ARG A 105 -3.10 -6.95 1.53
C ARG A 105 -2.68 -8.10 0.62
N ILE A 106 -3.43 -8.34 -0.46
CA ILE A 106 -3.10 -9.41 -1.43
C ILE A 106 -1.76 -9.13 -2.09
N LEU A 107 -1.49 -7.88 -2.49
CA LEU A 107 -0.21 -7.49 -3.08
C LEU A 107 0.94 -7.73 -2.08
N LYS A 108 0.80 -7.27 -0.83
CA LYS A 108 1.80 -7.48 0.25
C LYS A 108 2.16 -8.95 0.42
N GLN A 109 1.18 -9.86 0.37
CA GLN A 109 1.40 -11.31 0.45
C GLN A 109 2.16 -11.88 -0.75
N ASN A 110 1.99 -11.28 -1.94
CA ASN A 110 2.62 -11.78 -3.16
C ASN A 110 4.03 -11.22 -3.42
N VAL A 111 4.28 -9.95 -3.08
CA VAL A 111 5.57 -9.27 -3.37
C VAL A 111 6.42 -9.00 -2.13
N GLY A 112 5.85 -9.19 -0.94
CA GLY A 112 6.48 -8.95 0.35
C GLY A 112 6.08 -7.61 0.97
N TYR A 113 5.76 -7.64 2.27
CA TYR A 113 5.27 -6.48 3.04
C TYR A 113 6.19 -5.26 2.96
N GLN A 114 7.51 -5.44 3.02
CA GLN A 114 8.48 -4.34 2.98
C GLN A 114 8.60 -3.67 1.61
N LYS A 115 8.13 -4.31 0.54
CA LYS A 115 8.16 -3.74 -0.80
C LYS A 115 6.93 -2.88 -1.09
N VAL A 116 5.85 -2.98 -0.31
CA VAL A 116 4.61 -2.24 -0.57
C VAL A 116 4.46 -1.10 0.43
N ILE A 117 4.41 0.12 -0.08
CA ILE A 117 4.15 1.33 0.69
C ILE A 117 2.74 1.79 0.39
N SER A 118 1.86 1.71 1.38
CA SER A 118 0.47 2.15 1.31
C SER A 118 0.34 3.62 1.73
N ILE A 119 -0.32 4.42 0.90
CA ILE A 119 -0.50 5.86 1.11
C ILE A 119 -1.98 6.18 1.04
N PHE A 120 -2.57 6.56 2.17
CA PHE A 120 -3.96 6.94 2.25
C PHE A 120 -4.16 8.39 1.78
N ILE A 121 -5.01 8.60 0.77
CA ILE A 121 -5.41 9.93 0.31
C ILE A 121 -6.66 10.34 1.09
N TYR A 122 -6.46 11.18 2.10
CA TYR A 122 -7.54 11.72 2.91
C TYR A 122 -8.24 12.89 2.20
N ARG A 123 -9.57 12.95 2.32
CA ARG A 123 -10.39 14.10 1.93
C ARG A 123 -11.64 14.14 2.81
N ASP A 124 -12.08 15.33 3.19
CA ASP A 124 -13.27 15.47 4.04
C ASP A 124 -14.52 14.88 3.37
N LEU A 125 -15.33 14.16 4.15
CA LEU A 125 -16.55 13.51 3.66
C LEU A 125 -17.53 14.50 3.00
N SER A 126 -17.58 15.74 3.47
CA SER A 126 -18.41 16.80 2.88
C SER A 126 -17.94 17.15 1.46
N ALA A 127 -16.62 17.24 1.23
CA ALA A 127 -16.05 17.50 -0.08
C ALA A 127 -16.19 16.28 -1.02
N ILE A 128 -16.09 15.06 -0.48
CA ILE A 128 -16.37 13.83 -1.21
C ILE A 128 -17.82 13.79 -1.68
N LEU A 129 -18.78 14.04 -0.77
CA LEU A 129 -20.21 14.05 -1.09
C LEU A 129 -20.52 15.07 -2.21
N LYS A 130 -19.96 16.27 -2.10
CA LYS A 130 -20.09 17.29 -3.15
C LYS A 130 -19.57 16.77 -4.49
N THR A 131 -18.36 16.20 -4.50
CA THR A 131 -17.75 15.66 -5.73
C THR A 131 -18.59 14.53 -6.34
N ILE A 132 -19.15 13.65 -5.53
CA ILE A 132 -20.03 12.57 -6.00
C ILE A 132 -21.31 13.13 -6.61
N ASN A 133 -21.93 14.14 -5.99
CA ASN A 133 -23.15 14.77 -6.49
C ASN A 133 -22.92 15.54 -7.80
N ASP A 134 -21.70 16.03 -8.02
CA ASP A 134 -21.31 16.71 -9.27
C ASP A 134 -21.09 15.71 -10.44
N LEU A 135 -21.06 14.40 -10.17
CA LEU A 135 -20.97 13.38 -11.22
C LEU A 135 -22.33 13.18 -11.91
N ASN A 136 -22.30 13.02 -13.23
CA ASN A 136 -23.50 12.70 -14.02
C ASN A 136 -23.85 11.20 -13.92
N ILE A 137 -24.25 10.76 -12.72
CA ILE A 137 -24.61 9.37 -12.39
C ILE A 137 -25.98 9.29 -11.72
N SER A 138 -26.54 8.08 -11.59
CA SER A 138 -27.83 7.88 -10.91
C SER A 138 -27.72 8.20 -9.40
N SER A 139 -28.83 8.63 -8.79
CA SER A 139 -28.91 8.88 -7.35
C SER A 139 -28.67 7.61 -6.51
N SER A 140 -29.03 6.44 -7.03
CA SER A 140 -28.72 5.14 -6.40
C SER A 140 -27.21 4.87 -6.38
N GLU A 141 -26.52 5.08 -7.51
CA GLU A 141 -25.07 4.90 -7.60
C GLU A 141 -24.32 5.92 -6.73
N ALA A 142 -24.77 7.19 -6.72
CA ALA A 142 -24.21 8.22 -5.86
C ALA A 142 -24.28 7.84 -4.37
N GLY A 143 -25.45 7.33 -3.93
CA GLY A 143 -25.64 6.83 -2.57
C GLY A 143 -24.69 5.67 -2.22
N GLN A 144 -24.59 4.67 -3.10
CA GLN A 144 -23.66 3.54 -2.91
C GLN A 144 -22.21 3.99 -2.79
N ARG A 145 -21.77 4.90 -3.67
CA ARG A 145 -20.39 5.44 -3.63
C ARG A 145 -20.12 6.23 -2.36
N PHE A 146 -21.10 6.95 -1.83
CA PHE A 146 -20.92 7.72 -0.59
C PHE A 146 -20.84 6.80 0.64
N GLU A 147 -21.68 5.77 0.72
CA GLU A 147 -21.57 4.77 1.80
C GLU A 147 -20.24 4.01 1.73
N MET A 148 -19.78 3.64 0.54
CA MET A 148 -18.45 3.06 0.34
C MET A 148 -17.34 4.01 0.82
N ALA A 149 -17.42 5.30 0.49
CA ALA A 149 -16.43 6.28 0.93
C ALA A 149 -16.36 6.42 2.46
N LYS A 150 -17.49 6.26 3.18
CA LYS A 150 -17.47 6.23 4.65
C LYS A 150 -16.75 4.99 5.17
N LEU A 151 -17.01 3.83 4.57
CA LEU A 151 -16.36 2.57 4.95
C LEU A 151 -14.85 2.62 4.69
N GLU A 152 -14.44 3.08 3.51
CA GLU A 152 -13.03 3.26 3.11
C GLU A 152 -12.30 4.26 4.02
N MET A 153 -13.00 5.15 4.72
CA MET A 153 -12.37 6.06 5.68
C MET A 153 -11.76 5.33 6.89
N HIS A 154 -12.29 4.14 7.22
CA HIS A 154 -11.75 3.29 8.29
C HIS A 154 -10.39 2.68 7.94
N ASP A 155 -9.96 2.75 6.67
CA ASP A 155 -8.65 2.23 6.24
C ASP A 155 -7.50 3.18 6.62
N LEU A 156 -7.78 4.45 6.93
CA LEU A 156 -6.76 5.47 7.25
C LEU A 156 -5.67 5.01 8.23
N PRO A 157 -5.98 4.46 9.43
CA PRO A 157 -4.97 4.05 10.40
C PRO A 157 -4.14 2.82 9.96
N THR A 158 -4.52 2.14 8.88
CA THR A 158 -3.86 0.92 8.40
C THR A 158 -2.81 1.19 7.32
N CYS A 159 -2.79 2.41 6.77
CA CYS A 159 -1.82 2.79 5.75
C CYS A 159 -0.52 3.32 6.36
N ASP A 160 0.59 3.13 5.65
CA ASP A 160 1.93 3.53 6.12
C ASP A 160 2.09 5.06 6.17
N HIS A 161 1.44 5.77 5.24
CA HIS A 161 1.44 7.23 5.17
C HIS A 161 0.04 7.79 4.86
N VAL A 162 -0.14 9.08 5.14
CA VAL A 162 -1.37 9.83 4.79
C VAL A 162 -0.99 11.09 4.01
N VAL A 163 -1.74 11.37 2.95
CA VAL A 163 -1.72 12.63 2.21
C VAL A 163 -3.06 13.32 2.40
N TYR A 164 -3.04 14.58 2.83
CA TYR A 164 -4.26 15.36 3.07
C TYR A 164 -4.63 16.18 1.83
N ASN A 165 -5.62 15.72 1.07
CA ASN A 165 -6.19 16.44 -0.07
C ASN A 165 -7.38 17.33 0.36
N ILE A 166 -7.08 18.32 1.19
CA ILE A 166 -8.07 19.23 1.79
C ILE A 166 -7.95 20.68 1.34
N SER A 167 -6.74 21.14 0.98
CA SER A 167 -6.49 22.51 0.53
C SER A 167 -6.50 22.59 -1.00
N SER A 168 -5.35 22.39 -1.63
CA SER A 168 -5.17 22.38 -3.08
C SER A 168 -4.58 21.06 -3.54
N ILE A 169 -4.84 20.71 -4.81
CA ILE A 169 -4.25 19.51 -5.41
C ILE A 169 -2.71 19.61 -5.46
N ALA A 170 -2.17 20.82 -5.58
CA ALA A 170 -0.73 21.06 -5.57
C ALA A 170 -0.12 20.69 -4.21
N ASP A 171 -0.70 21.16 -3.11
CA ASP A 171 -0.21 20.84 -1.76
C ASP A 171 -0.24 19.33 -1.47
N ALA A 172 -1.30 18.64 -1.93
CA ALA A 172 -1.41 17.20 -1.78
C ALA A 172 -0.41 16.45 -2.67
N THR A 173 -0.12 16.98 -3.86
CA THR A 173 0.91 16.42 -4.76
C THR A 173 2.30 16.57 -4.15
N ASP A 174 2.61 17.72 -3.56
CA ASP A 174 3.90 17.97 -2.91
C ASP A 174 4.12 17.05 -1.70
N GLN A 175 3.08 16.85 -0.87
CA GLN A 175 3.10 15.85 0.21
C GLN A 175 3.40 14.45 -0.33
N LEU A 176 2.71 14.03 -1.39
CA LEU A 176 2.88 12.72 -2.00
C LEU A 176 4.30 12.53 -2.56
N ILE A 177 4.83 13.52 -3.29
CA ILE A 177 6.20 13.50 -3.81
C ILE A 177 7.21 13.39 -2.67
N GLY A 178 7.02 14.13 -1.58
CA GLY A 178 7.88 14.09 -0.40
C GLY A 178 7.95 12.68 0.22
N ILE A 179 6.78 12.03 0.39
CA ILE A 179 6.68 10.66 0.90
C ILE A 179 7.40 9.68 -0.04
N VAL A 180 7.08 9.72 -1.34
CA VAL A 180 7.65 8.80 -2.33
C VAL A 180 9.17 8.93 -2.40
N LYS A 181 9.71 10.15 -2.46
CA LYS A 181 11.16 10.39 -2.48
C LYS A 181 11.83 9.93 -1.20
N LYS A 182 11.22 10.16 -0.04
CA LYS A 182 11.74 9.67 1.25
C LYS A 182 11.82 8.15 1.27
N GLU A 183 10.80 7.46 0.76
CA GLU A 183 10.74 6.00 0.74
C GLU A 183 11.66 5.38 -0.31
N ILE A 184 11.84 5.99 -1.47
CA ILE A 184 12.80 5.49 -2.47
C ILE A 184 14.23 5.56 -1.93
N ASN A 185 14.55 6.61 -1.16
CA ASN A 185 15.87 6.80 -0.57
C ASN A 185 16.07 6.06 0.75
N SER A 186 15.02 5.44 1.32
CA SER A 186 15.16 4.68 2.56
C SER A 186 15.79 3.31 2.28
N GLN A 187 16.74 2.91 3.13
CA GLN A 187 17.34 1.58 3.04
C GLN A 187 16.27 0.52 3.29
N ALA A 188 16.23 -0.51 2.44
CA ALA A 188 15.35 -1.64 2.65
C ALA A 188 15.73 -2.32 3.98
N LEU A 189 14.75 -2.44 4.89
CA LEU A 189 14.89 -3.20 6.12
C LEU A 189 14.67 -4.68 5.80
N GLU A 190 15.60 -5.30 5.08
CA GLU A 190 15.55 -6.74 4.79
C GLU A 190 16.24 -7.49 5.93
N LYS A 191 15.47 -7.86 6.96
CA LYS A 191 15.89 -8.86 7.95
C LYS A 191 15.06 -10.12 7.79
N ASP A 192 15.71 -11.21 7.40
CA ASP A 192 15.08 -12.54 7.38
C ASP A 192 14.89 -13.03 8.83
N ILE A 193 13.74 -12.70 9.41
CA ILE A 193 13.36 -13.05 10.78
C ILE A 193 12.71 -14.43 10.76
N LYS A 194 13.21 -15.36 11.59
CA LYS A 194 12.71 -16.73 11.71
C LYS A 194 12.53 -17.12 13.16
N PRO A 195 11.53 -17.96 13.50
CA PRO A 195 11.41 -18.53 14.84
C PRO A 195 12.72 -19.20 15.29
N GLY A 196 13.08 -19.01 16.57
CA GLY A 196 14.30 -19.53 17.18
C GLY A 196 15.55 -18.65 17.01
N GLN A 197 15.53 -17.65 16.12
CA GLN A 197 16.63 -16.69 16.04
C GLN A 197 16.71 -15.84 17.30
N LYS A 198 17.94 -15.49 17.71
CA LYS A 198 18.20 -14.64 18.88
C LYS A 198 18.66 -13.27 18.43
N TYR A 199 18.08 -12.24 19.02
CA TYR A 199 18.41 -10.86 18.77
C TYR A 199 18.80 -10.17 20.07
N LYS A 200 19.92 -9.44 20.03
CA LYS A 200 20.32 -8.52 21.08
C LYS A 200 19.64 -7.17 20.84
N HIS A 201 18.83 -6.74 21.80
CA HIS A 201 18.25 -5.41 21.82
C HIS A 201 19.31 -4.38 22.18
N PHE A 202 19.14 -3.12 21.75
CA PHE A 202 20.08 -2.04 22.08
C PHE A 202 20.27 -1.81 23.60
N SER A 203 19.33 -2.27 24.45
CA SER A 203 19.49 -2.27 25.92
C SER A 203 20.50 -3.31 26.43
N GLY A 204 20.97 -4.21 25.56
CA GLY A 204 21.84 -5.34 25.90
C GLY A 204 21.09 -6.63 26.23
N GLU A 205 19.77 -6.58 26.36
CA GLU A 205 18.93 -7.76 26.58
C GLU A 205 18.84 -8.63 25.33
N VAL A 206 18.62 -9.94 25.52
CA VAL A 206 18.52 -10.91 24.43
C VAL A 206 17.11 -11.45 24.35
N PHE A 207 16.60 -11.52 23.13
CA PHE A 207 15.27 -11.98 22.82
C PHE A 207 15.33 -13.09 21.77
N GLU A 208 14.45 -14.06 21.88
CA GLU A 208 14.27 -15.13 20.89
C GLU A 208 12.96 -14.89 20.12
N ILE A 209 13.01 -15.02 18.80
CA ILE A 209 11.81 -14.94 17.96
C ILE A 209 10.96 -16.19 18.21
N VAL A 210 9.69 -15.98 18.52
CA VAL A 210 8.71 -17.05 18.71
C VAL A 210 7.83 -17.21 17.47
N ILE A 211 7.38 -16.09 16.89
CA ILE A 211 6.62 -16.05 15.64
C ILE A 211 7.23 -14.93 14.78
N ASP A 212 7.56 -15.27 13.53
CA ASP A 212 8.20 -14.39 12.56
C ASP A 212 7.23 -13.34 12.01
N LEU A 213 6.03 -13.73 11.57
CA LEU A 213 5.04 -12.82 10.99
C LEU A 213 3.61 -13.27 11.32
N VAL A 214 2.94 -12.55 12.22
CA VAL A 214 1.47 -12.63 12.28
C VAL A 214 0.92 -11.74 11.16
N GLU A 215 0.44 -12.36 10.09
CA GLU A 215 0.01 -11.68 8.85
C GLU A 215 -1.41 -11.10 8.91
N ASN A 216 -2.22 -11.53 9.88
CA ASN A 216 -3.60 -11.08 10.08
C ASN A 216 -3.70 -10.05 11.21
N THR A 217 -3.10 -8.88 11.01
CA THR A 217 -3.16 -7.77 11.97
C THR A 217 -4.11 -6.71 11.45
N GLU A 218 -4.80 -5.99 12.36
CA GLU A 218 -5.70 -4.89 11.98
C GLU A 218 -4.97 -3.79 11.21
N THR A 219 -3.66 -3.63 11.44
CA THR A 219 -2.83 -2.60 10.79
C THR A 219 -2.14 -3.08 9.52
N LEU A 220 -2.31 -4.34 9.12
CA LEU A 220 -1.62 -4.96 7.97
C LEU A 220 -0.07 -4.89 8.02
N SER A 221 0.48 -4.51 9.17
CA SER A 221 1.91 -4.60 9.48
C SER A 221 2.14 -5.96 10.11
N PRO A 222 3.01 -6.80 9.56
CA PRO A 222 3.24 -8.11 10.15
C PRO A 222 3.88 -7.93 11.54
N MET A 223 3.39 -8.68 12.52
CA MET A 223 3.91 -8.59 13.88
C MET A 223 4.96 -9.65 14.11
N VAL A 224 6.06 -9.25 14.74
CA VAL A 224 7.09 -10.15 15.27
C VAL A 224 6.76 -10.39 16.73
N ILE A 225 6.59 -11.67 17.11
CA ILE A 225 6.44 -12.07 18.51
C ILE A 225 7.77 -12.63 18.99
N TYR A 226 8.27 -12.08 20.09
CA TYR A 226 9.58 -12.42 20.62
C TYR A 226 9.55 -12.50 22.15
N ARG A 227 10.45 -13.31 22.71
CA ARG A 227 10.50 -13.67 24.12
C ARG A 227 11.80 -13.25 24.74
N ASN A 228 11.76 -12.60 25.90
CA ASN A 228 12.98 -12.32 26.67
C ASN A 228 13.52 -13.63 27.25
N ILE A 229 14.76 -14.00 26.92
CA ILE A 229 15.31 -15.31 27.32
C ILE A 229 15.58 -15.43 28.83
N LYS A 230 15.63 -14.31 29.56
CA LYS A 230 15.87 -14.31 31.02
C LYS A 230 14.58 -14.35 31.83
N THR A 231 13.54 -13.65 31.38
CA THR A 231 12.28 -13.49 32.12
C THR A 231 11.14 -14.34 31.58
N ASP A 232 11.32 -14.96 30.41
CA ASP A 232 10.29 -15.71 29.66
C ASP A 232 9.08 -14.85 29.22
N GLN A 233 9.17 -13.51 29.37
CA GLN A 233 8.10 -12.59 28.99
C GLN A 233 8.00 -12.44 27.46
N LEU A 234 6.78 -12.50 26.94
CA LEU A 234 6.45 -12.30 25.53
C LEU A 234 6.16 -10.84 25.20
N TYR A 235 6.59 -10.42 24.02
CA TYR A 235 6.34 -9.11 23.43
C TYR A 235 5.91 -9.29 21.98
N ALA A 236 5.13 -8.34 21.48
CA ALA A 236 4.73 -8.28 20.09
C ALA A 236 4.97 -6.86 19.56
N ARG A 237 5.45 -6.73 18.32
CA ARG A 237 5.70 -5.43 17.69
C ARG A 237 5.62 -5.51 16.16
N PRO A 238 5.23 -4.43 15.47
CA PRO A 238 5.34 -4.37 14.01
C PRO A 238 6.76 -4.66 13.54
N TYR A 239 6.88 -5.46 12.48
CA TYR A 239 8.15 -5.89 11.90
C TYR A 239 9.06 -4.70 11.58
N GLU A 240 8.51 -3.61 11.05
CA GLU A 240 9.26 -2.40 10.69
C GLU A 240 9.92 -1.78 11.92
N LEU A 241 9.20 -1.74 13.05
CA LEU A 241 9.72 -1.23 14.31
C LEU A 241 10.71 -2.19 14.97
N PHE A 242 10.58 -3.49 14.72
CA PHE A 242 11.56 -4.48 15.16
C PHE A 242 12.87 -4.35 14.35
N CYS A 243 12.76 -4.26 13.02
CA CYS A 243 13.89 -4.15 12.12
C CYS A 243 14.56 -2.78 12.15
N GLY A 244 13.80 -1.74 12.51
CA GLY A 244 14.18 -0.35 12.44
C GLY A 244 15.28 0.07 13.42
N LYS A 245 15.65 1.35 13.29
CA LYS A 245 16.66 2.01 14.11
C LYS A 245 16.01 2.83 15.23
N LYS A 246 16.78 3.11 16.28
CA LYS A 246 16.39 4.01 17.36
C LYS A 246 17.42 5.12 17.52
N GLU A 247 16.95 6.35 17.58
CA GLU A 247 17.76 7.49 18.01
C GLU A 247 17.85 7.50 19.53
N TRP A 248 19.05 7.67 20.05
CA TRP A 248 19.26 7.91 21.47
C TRP A 248 19.08 9.41 21.73
N PRO A 249 18.34 9.80 22.78
CA PRO A 249 18.17 11.21 23.14
C PRO A 249 19.49 11.97 23.31
N ASN A 250 20.60 11.26 23.61
CA ASN A 250 21.90 11.85 23.95
C ASN A 250 23.10 11.27 23.15
N ALA A 251 22.93 10.54 22.04
CA ALA A 251 24.08 9.86 21.41
C ALA A 251 24.86 10.74 20.43
N LEU A 252 26.16 10.90 20.74
CA LEU A 252 27.23 11.34 19.84
C LEU A 252 27.41 10.45 18.58
N ASN A 253 26.75 9.29 18.51
CA ASN A 253 27.03 8.21 17.54
C ASN A 253 25.87 7.92 16.56
N GLY A 254 24.84 8.76 16.50
CA GLY A 254 23.73 8.60 15.55
C GLY A 254 22.78 7.42 15.85
N PRO A 255 21.91 7.05 14.90
CA PRO A 255 20.89 6.02 15.08
C PRO A 255 21.49 4.60 15.13
N VAL A 256 21.06 3.79 16.11
CA VAL A 256 21.48 2.39 16.26
C VAL A 256 20.38 1.42 15.84
N ASN A 257 20.74 0.19 15.44
CA ASN A 257 19.74 -0.87 15.24
C ASN A 257 19.03 -1.16 16.56
N ARG A 258 17.71 -1.32 16.51
CA ARG A 258 16.96 -1.67 17.72
C ARG A 258 17.26 -3.09 18.19
N PHE A 259 17.39 -4.01 17.23
CA PHE A 259 17.69 -5.42 17.42
C PHE A 259 18.74 -5.88 16.41
N GLU A 260 19.75 -6.61 16.89
CA GLU A 260 20.83 -7.20 16.08
C GLU A 260 20.87 -8.71 16.29
N LEU A 261 20.93 -9.47 15.20
CA LEU A 261 20.99 -10.93 15.24
C LEU A 261 22.32 -11.36 15.91
N ILE A 262 22.27 -12.40 16.76
CA ILE A 262 23.42 -12.97 17.46
C ILE A 262 23.50 -14.49 17.32
#